data_AF-A0A6H1ZTK5-F1
#
_entry.id   AF-A0A6H1ZTK5-F1
#
_cell.length_a   1.000
_cell.length_b   1.000
_cell.length_c   1.000
_cell.angle_alpha   90.00
_cell.angle_beta   90.00
_cell.angle_gamma   90.00
#
_symmetry.space_group_name_H-M   'P 1'
#
loop_
_entity.id
_entity.type
_entity.pdbx_description
1 polymer ?
#
loop_
_entity_poly.entity_id
_entity_poly.type
_entity_poly.pdbx_seq_one_letter_code
_entity_poly.pdbx_strand_id
1 'polypeptide(L)'
;MEIIWIEEARKSAAQCWCDPKNSHKDMDPDLCESVALRIANWMDTAAQNQRNTDYYRSLLVKCGEIIGKRAYTYDDGSVSEDVLCAKIPDLILEGIMLVRSDAGRSKNGRTKT
;
A
#
# COMPACT_ATOMS: atom_id res chain seq x y z
N MET A 1 -15.16 -22.87 6.62
CA MET A 1 -14.54 -21.56 6.40
C MET A 1 -15.68 -20.57 6.27
N GLU A 2 -15.78 -19.62 7.19
CA GLU A 2 -16.87 -18.64 7.20
C GLU A 2 -16.57 -17.54 6.17
N ILE A 3 -17.55 -17.21 5.33
CA ILE A 3 -17.41 -16.19 4.28
C ILE A 3 -17.93 -14.87 4.84
N ILE A 4 -17.01 -14.04 5.32
CA ILE A 4 -17.30 -12.81 6.08
C ILE A 4 -18.14 -11.81 5.26
N TRP A 5 -17.90 -11.74 3.95
CA TRP A 5 -18.47 -10.71 3.06
C TRP A 5 -19.74 -11.17 2.31
N ILE A 6 -20.33 -12.30 2.68
CA ILE A 6 -21.40 -12.90 1.86
C ILE A 6 -22.64 -12.02 1.76
N GLU A 7 -23.00 -11.30 2.83
CA GLU A 7 -24.18 -10.44 2.85
C GLU A 7 -24.01 -9.20 1.95
N GLU A 8 -22.85 -8.55 2.00
CA GLU A 8 -22.49 -7.44 1.11
C GLU A 8 -22.40 -7.91 -0.35
N ALA A 9 -21.86 -9.10 -0.57
CA ALA A 9 -21.72 -9.68 -1.88
C ALA A 9 -23.08 -10.06 -2.49
N ARG A 10 -24.02 -10.57 -1.70
CA ARG A 10 -25.42 -10.82 -2.12
C ARG A 10 -26.10 -9.53 -2.55
N LYS A 11 -25.98 -8.47 -1.76
CA LYS A 11 -26.51 -7.14 -2.13
C LYS A 11 -25.91 -6.66 -3.45
N SER A 12 -24.60 -6.80 -3.61
CA SER A 12 -23.89 -6.40 -4.83
C SER A 12 -24.32 -7.20 -6.06
N ALA A 13 -24.48 -8.53 -5.93
CA ALA A 13 -24.95 -9.39 -7.00
C ALA A 13 -26.41 -9.08 -7.39
N ALA A 14 -27.30 -8.89 -6.40
CA ALA A 14 -28.71 -8.57 -6.64
C ALA A 14 -28.90 -7.24 -7.39
N GLN A 15 -28.03 -6.24 -7.15
CA GLN A 15 -28.07 -4.96 -7.86
C GLN A 15 -27.93 -5.08 -9.39
N CYS A 16 -27.36 -6.19 -9.90
CA CYS A 16 -27.31 -6.41 -11.34
C CYS A 16 -28.70 -6.46 -11.99
N TRP A 17 -29.74 -6.88 -11.26
CA TRP A 17 -31.13 -6.89 -11.74
C TRP A 17 -31.85 -5.54 -11.57
N CYS A 18 -31.26 -4.61 -10.82
CA CYS A 18 -31.75 -3.23 -10.74
C CYS A 18 -31.24 -2.36 -11.92
N ASP A 19 -30.29 -2.85 -12.72
CA ASP A 19 -29.85 -2.16 -13.94
C ASP A 19 -30.99 -2.19 -14.99
N PRO A 20 -31.41 -1.03 -15.55
CA PRO A 20 -32.44 -0.96 -16.58
C PRO A 20 -32.20 -1.91 -17.77
N LYS A 21 -30.94 -2.20 -18.11
CA LYS A 21 -30.57 -3.16 -19.16
C LYS A 21 -31.04 -4.58 -18.89
N ASN A 22 -31.29 -4.93 -17.63
CA ASN A 22 -31.75 -6.25 -17.21
C ASN A 22 -33.22 -6.26 -16.77
N SER A 23 -33.96 -5.15 -16.96
CA SER A 23 -35.38 -5.02 -16.57
C SER A 23 -36.32 -6.09 -17.17
N HIS A 24 -35.91 -6.72 -18.27
CA HIS A 24 -36.65 -7.78 -18.96
C HIS A 24 -36.28 -9.20 -18.48
N LYS A 25 -35.38 -9.34 -17.50
CA LYS A 25 -34.90 -10.63 -17.01
C LYS A 25 -35.41 -10.86 -15.59
N ASP A 26 -35.94 -12.05 -15.36
CA ASP A 26 -36.21 -12.53 -14.01
C ASP A 26 -34.89 -12.85 -13.29
N MET A 27 -34.90 -12.70 -11.97
CA MET A 27 -33.75 -13.04 -11.14
C MET A 27 -33.63 -14.55 -10.97
N ASP A 28 -32.46 -15.09 -11.32
CA ASP A 28 -32.04 -16.45 -11.00
C ASP A 28 -31.33 -16.45 -9.64
N PRO A 29 -31.95 -16.99 -8.57
CA PRO A 29 -31.38 -16.96 -7.23
C PRO A 29 -30.10 -17.80 -7.10
N ASP A 30 -30.00 -18.93 -7.81
CA ASP A 30 -28.85 -19.84 -7.72
C ASP A 30 -27.62 -19.23 -8.42
N LEU A 31 -27.85 -18.57 -9.56
CA LEU A 31 -26.82 -17.77 -10.22
C LEU A 31 -26.41 -16.57 -9.36
N CYS A 32 -27.38 -15.87 -8.77
CA CYS A 32 -27.10 -14.74 -7.88
C CYS A 32 -26.20 -15.15 -6.71
N GLU A 33 -26.50 -16.27 -6.05
CA GLU A 33 -25.68 -16.78 -4.95
C GLU A 33 -24.29 -17.24 -5.42
N SER A 34 -24.20 -17.89 -6.59
CA SER A 34 -22.93 -18.28 -7.19
C SER A 34 -22.03 -17.06 -7.50
N VAL A 35 -22.62 -15.96 -7.94
CA VAL A 35 -21.92 -14.69 -8.18
C VAL A 35 -21.54 -14.03 -6.86
N ALA A 36 -22.44 -13.98 -5.89
CA ALA A 36 -22.19 -13.45 -4.56
C ALA A 36 -21.00 -14.15 -3.89
N LEU A 37 -20.92 -15.48 -3.96
CA LEU A 37 -19.77 -16.23 -3.44
C LEU A 37 -18.44 -15.78 -4.04
N ARG A 38 -18.40 -15.53 -5.36
CA ARG A 38 -17.18 -15.07 -6.05
C ARG A 38 -16.81 -13.64 -5.67
N ILE A 39 -17.80 -12.77 -5.56
CA ILE A 39 -17.61 -11.39 -5.09
C ILE A 39 -17.06 -11.40 -3.67
N ALA A 40 -17.63 -12.20 -2.76
CA ALA A 40 -17.18 -12.28 -1.38
C ALA A 40 -15.72 -12.75 -1.26
N ASN A 41 -15.31 -13.73 -2.06
CA ASN A 41 -13.92 -14.20 -2.11
C ASN A 41 -12.95 -13.10 -2.60
N TRP A 42 -13.36 -12.31 -3.58
CA TRP A 42 -12.60 -11.15 -4.04
C TRP A 42 -12.52 -10.05 -2.99
N MET A 43 -13.62 -9.78 -2.29
CA MET A 43 -13.64 -8.81 -1.20
C MET A 43 -12.70 -9.21 -0.07
N ASP A 44 -12.66 -10.50 0.30
CA ASP A 44 -11.72 -10.98 1.32
C ASP A 44 -10.26 -10.85 0.87
N THR A 45 -9.98 -11.23 -0.38
CA THR A 45 -8.66 -11.07 -0.99
C THR A 45 -8.21 -9.61 -1.03
N ALA A 46 -9.11 -8.70 -1.42
CA ALA A 46 -8.85 -7.27 -1.46
C ALA A 46 -8.61 -6.70 -0.06
N ALA A 47 -9.42 -7.12 0.93
CA ALA A 47 -9.25 -6.70 2.32
C ALA A 47 -7.92 -7.17 2.90
N GLN A 48 -7.50 -8.41 2.61
CA GLN A 48 -6.19 -8.92 3.00
C GLN A 48 -5.05 -8.14 2.32
N ASN A 49 -5.18 -7.85 1.02
CA ASN A 49 -4.19 -7.05 0.30
C ASN A 49 -4.06 -5.63 0.86
N GLN A 50 -5.18 -4.99 1.20
CA GLN A 50 -5.17 -3.65 1.79
C GLN A 50 -4.44 -3.65 3.15
N ARG A 51 -4.76 -4.61 4.03
CA ARG A 51 -4.06 -4.76 5.32
C ARG A 51 -2.55 -4.94 5.14
N ASN A 52 -2.12 -5.74 4.17
CA ASN A 52 -0.70 -5.92 3.86
C ASN A 52 -0.07 -4.63 3.35
N THR A 53 -0.76 -3.90 2.47
CA THR A 53 -0.30 -2.62 1.92
C THR A 53 -0.13 -1.59 3.03
N ASP A 54 -1.12 -1.46 3.92
CA ASP A 54 -1.08 -0.56 5.07
C ASP A 54 0.08 -0.91 6.01
N TYR A 55 0.28 -2.21 6.27
CA TYR A 55 1.39 -2.69 7.07
C TYR A 55 2.75 -2.27 6.49
N TYR A 56 3.04 -2.59 5.22
CA TYR A 56 4.32 -2.24 4.60
C TYR A 56 4.51 -0.73 4.48
N ARG A 57 3.44 0.01 4.14
CA ARG A 57 3.47 1.48 4.13
C ARG A 57 3.82 2.02 5.52
N SER A 58 3.25 1.46 6.59
CA SER A 58 3.54 1.90 7.97
C SER A 58 5.02 1.72 8.35
N LEU A 59 5.68 0.68 7.84
CA LEU A 59 7.13 0.48 8.05
C LEU A 59 7.94 1.57 7.36
N LEU A 60 7.57 1.92 6.12
CA LEU A 60 8.22 3.02 5.40
C LEU A 60 7.97 4.36 6.10
N VAL A 61 6.74 4.64 6.53
CA VAL A 61 6.44 5.86 7.29
C VAL A 61 7.36 5.98 8.52
N LYS A 62 7.51 4.92 9.31
CA LYS A 62 8.43 4.89 10.46
C LYS A 62 9.88 5.20 10.07
N CYS A 63 10.36 4.64 8.96
CA CYS A 63 11.70 4.98 8.44
C CYS A 63 11.81 6.47 8.08
N GLY A 64 10.78 7.03 7.44
CA GLY A 64 10.75 8.44 7.06
C GLY A 64 10.71 9.40 8.24
N GLU A 65 9.93 9.07 9.28
CA GLU A 65 9.90 9.80 10.55
C GLU A 65 11.29 9.87 11.20
N ILE A 66 12.04 8.77 11.17
CA ILE A 66 13.43 8.72 11.68
C ILE A 66 14.38 9.55 10.82
N ILE A 67 14.25 9.51 9.49
CA ILE A 67 15.08 10.31 8.56
C ILE A 67 14.81 11.81 8.75
N GLY A 68 13.59 12.17 9.13
CA GLY A 68 13.19 13.56 9.40
C GLY A 68 12.96 14.36 8.12
N LYS A 69 13.17 15.68 8.16
CA LYS A 69 12.73 16.67 7.16
C LYS A 69 12.94 16.25 5.68
N ARG A 70 14.04 15.56 5.37
CA ARG A 70 14.35 15.10 4.00
C ARG A 70 13.30 14.15 3.43
N ALA A 71 12.68 13.33 4.27
CA ALA A 71 11.63 12.40 3.88
C ALA A 71 10.26 13.07 3.61
N TYR A 72 10.11 14.35 3.96
CA TYR A 72 8.91 15.15 3.72
C TYR A 72 9.10 16.19 2.62
N THR A 73 10.34 16.38 2.13
CA THR A 73 10.67 17.46 1.20
C THR A 73 10.68 16.92 -0.24
N TYR A 74 9.83 17.49 -1.09
CA TYR A 74 9.83 17.25 -2.54
C TYR A 74 11.10 17.80 -3.18
N ASP A 75 11.34 17.43 -4.43
CA ASP A 75 12.55 17.83 -5.15
C ASP A 75 12.54 19.31 -5.56
N ASP A 76 11.37 19.94 -5.58
CA ASP A 76 11.18 21.39 -5.76
C ASP A 76 11.36 22.21 -4.46
N GLY A 77 11.65 21.53 -3.35
CA GLY A 77 11.84 22.13 -2.03
C GLY A 77 10.55 22.37 -1.23
N SER A 78 9.38 22.08 -1.80
CA SER A 78 8.12 22.09 -1.04
C SER A 78 8.08 20.95 -0.02
N VAL A 79 7.25 21.11 1.03
CA VAL A 79 7.17 20.16 2.14
C VAL A 79 5.77 19.55 2.19
N SER A 80 5.72 18.23 2.23
CA SER A 80 4.49 17.44 2.41
C SER A 80 4.14 17.33 3.90
N GLU A 81 2.85 17.21 4.20
CA GLU A 81 2.37 16.84 5.54
C GLU A 81 2.71 15.37 5.87
N ASP A 82 2.76 14.52 4.85
CA ASP A 82 3.02 13.10 4.95
C ASP A 82 4.43 12.70 4.52
N VAL A 83 4.90 11.55 5.01
CA VAL A 83 6.15 10.94 4.56
C VAL A 83 6.06 10.56 3.08
N LEU A 84 7.02 11.03 2.28
CA LEU A 84 7.22 10.63 0.89
C LEU A 84 7.87 9.25 0.84
N CYS A 85 7.07 8.20 1.06
CA CYS A 85 7.54 6.81 1.16
C CYS A 85 8.37 6.36 -0.05
N ALA A 86 8.06 6.88 -1.24
CA ALA A 86 8.80 6.58 -2.47
C ALA A 86 10.26 7.07 -2.44
N LYS A 87 10.57 8.10 -1.67
CA LYS A 87 11.91 8.71 -1.57
C LYS A 87 12.83 7.99 -0.57
N ILE A 88 12.26 7.15 0.30
CA ILE A 88 13.00 6.50 1.39
C ILE A 88 14.14 5.62 0.90
N PRO A 89 13.98 4.75 -0.12
CA PRO A 89 15.08 3.92 -0.62
C PRO A 89 16.31 4.75 -1.03
N ASP A 90 16.09 5.86 -1.73
CA ASP A 90 17.16 6.74 -2.20
C ASP A 90 17.85 7.46 -1.03
N LEU A 91 17.07 7.97 -0.07
CA LEU A 91 17.62 8.62 1.13
C LEU A 91 18.49 7.67 1.96
N ILE A 92 18.10 6.40 2.08
CA ILE A 92 18.89 5.37 2.75
C ILE A 92 20.18 5.10 1.99
N LEU A 93 20.11 4.96 0.65
CA LEU A 93 21.27 4.71 -0.18
C LEU A 93 22.31 5.84 -0.06
N GLU A 94 21.86 7.09 -0.15
CA GLU A 94 22.70 8.27 0.03
C GLU A 94 23.36 8.30 1.41
N GLY A 95 22.60 8.02 2.48
CA GLY A 95 23.14 7.95 3.84
C GLY A 95 24.23 6.89 4.00
N ILE A 96 24.02 5.70 3.44
CA ILE A 96 25.03 4.62 3.46
C ILE A 96 26.29 5.01 2.69
N MET A 97 26.14 5.66 1.53
CA MET A 97 27.27 6.11 0.72
C MET A 97 28.13 7.15 1.48
N LEU A 98 27.49 8.12 2.16
CA LEU A 98 28.18 9.13 2.96
C LEU A 98 29.00 8.51 4.10
N VAL A 99 28.41 7.58 4.86
CA VAL A 99 29.11 6.87 5.94
C VAL A 99 30.33 6.10 5.43
N ARG A 100 30.21 5.47 4.25
CA ARG A 100 31.32 4.73 3.62
C ARG A 100 32.44 5.66 3.16
N SER A 101 32.13 6.83 2.62
CA SER A 101 33.15 7.81 2.24
C SER A 101 33.92 8.35 3.44
N ASP A 102 33.22 8.59 4.56
CA ASP A 102 33.85 9.11 5.78
C ASP A 102 34.76 8.07 6.45
N ALA A 103 34.35 6.79 6.45
CA ALA A 103 35.17 5.68 6.92
C ALA A 103 36.46 5.49 6.09
N GLY A 104 36.42 5.79 4.79
CA GLY A 104 37.61 5.78 3.92
C GLY A 104 38.57 6.94 4.19
N ARG A 105 38.03 8.14 4.50
CA ARG A 105 38.83 9.34 4.77
C ARG A 105 39.61 9.26 6.08
N SER A 106 39.04 8.61 7.11
CA SER A 106 39.67 8.41 8.42
C SER A 106 40.95 7.56 8.36
N LYS A 107 41.06 6.62 7.42
CA LYS A 107 42.24 5.74 7.29
C LYS A 107 43.47 6.40 6.66
N ASN A 108 43.30 7.49 5.91
CA ASN A 108 44.40 8.18 5.20
C ASN A 108 45.02 9.35 5.99
N GLY A 109 44.49 9.70 7.17
CA GLY A 109 44.96 10.83 7.98
C GLY A 109 46.07 10.50 9.00
N ARG A 110 46.61 9.28 9.01
CA ARG A 110 47.49 8.79 10.10
C ARG A 110 48.87 8.33 9.63
N THR A 111 49.59 9.22 8.94
CA THR A 111 51.06 9.21 8.74
C THR A 111 51.38 10.62 8.25
N LYS A 112 52.18 11.47 8.91
CA LYS A 112 53.56 11.26 9.36
C LYS A 112 53.85 12.21 10.56
N THR A 113 54.48 11.67 11.60
CA THR A 113 55.35 12.42 12.52
C THR A 113 56.78 12.02 12.22
#